data_AF-A0A956PQD2-F1
#
_entry.id   AF-A0A956PQD2-F1
#
_cell.length_a   1.000
_cell.length_b   1.000
_cell.length_c   1.000
_cell.angle_alpha   90.00
_cell.angle_beta   90.00
_cell.angle_gamma   90.00
#
_symmetry.space_group_name_H-M   'P 1'
#
loop_
_entity.id
_entity.type
_entity.pdbx_description
1 polymer ?
#
loop_
_entity_poly.entity_id
_entity_poly.type
_entity_poly.pdbx_seq_one_letter_code
_entity_poly.pdbx_strand_id
1 'polypeptide(L)'
;MGIKKRNGIVLISVMFITVLIGMYVASTMILSRGQILTGKQSRESQLAESAARSGIEYALARLEENVEWRGDGNGVVVDSPGLTVVEDNGNVVGLIRGTDGSQSQFRIRFNFQDGAAGGDGLEDPGSAMAFDSPHVSVNNLINMVEVPLPMGDGAGYSVAGTSSGVVPPGAVALVCEGRVSPGLDSAGPANPNPSLDRVTSTRVIEGFYRVKEVFGDKIVEPAVSMAKNTSVKLYDGDASSPAMLVL
;
A
#
# COMPACT_ATOMS: atom_id res chain seq x y z
N MET A 1 71.29 -30.38 -17.85
CA MET A 1 70.42 -29.39 -18.51
C MET A 1 68.99 -29.62 -18.02
N GLY A 2 68.23 -28.55 -17.73
CA GLY A 2 67.14 -28.50 -16.75
C GLY A 2 65.96 -29.47 -16.88
N ILE A 3 65.65 -30.20 -15.80
CA ILE A 3 64.35 -30.88 -15.61
C ILE A 3 63.68 -30.49 -14.27
N LYS A 4 64.41 -30.06 -13.23
CA LYS A 4 63.82 -29.70 -11.91
C LYS A 4 63.00 -28.39 -11.88
N LYS A 5 63.16 -27.47 -12.84
CA LYS A 5 62.41 -26.19 -12.88
C LYS A 5 60.96 -26.32 -13.40
N ARG A 6 60.62 -27.37 -14.15
CA ARG A 6 59.29 -27.53 -14.78
C ARG A 6 58.19 -27.89 -13.77
N ASN A 7 58.51 -28.69 -12.74
CA ASN A 7 57.51 -29.18 -11.81
C ASN A 7 57.01 -28.10 -10.83
N GLY A 8 57.87 -27.14 -10.47
CA GLY A 8 57.48 -25.97 -9.67
C GLY A 8 56.53 -25.04 -10.42
N ILE A 9 56.75 -24.86 -11.73
CA ILE A 9 55.85 -24.06 -12.60
C ILE A 9 54.48 -24.73 -12.75
N VAL A 10 54.44 -26.06 -12.89
CA VAL A 10 53.16 -26.79 -12.97
C VAL A 10 52.38 -26.66 -11.66
N LEU A 11 53.05 -26.76 -10.52
CA LEU A 11 52.40 -26.64 -9.21
C LEU A 11 51.86 -25.22 -8.98
N ILE A 12 52.62 -24.19 -9.36
CA ILE A 12 52.16 -22.80 -9.30
C ILE A 12 50.98 -22.56 -10.25
N SER A 13 51.02 -23.06 -11.48
CA SER A 13 49.91 -22.95 -12.43
C SER A 13 48.66 -23.66 -11.93
N VAL A 14 48.78 -24.84 -11.33
CA VAL A 14 47.64 -25.58 -10.76
C VAL A 14 47.04 -24.81 -9.58
N MET A 15 47.87 -24.30 -8.65
CA MET A 15 47.37 -23.49 -7.55
C MET A 15 46.67 -22.21 -8.06
N PHE A 16 47.26 -21.53 -9.04
CA PHE A 16 46.68 -20.31 -9.61
C PHE A 16 45.33 -20.59 -10.30
N ILE A 17 45.22 -21.70 -11.03
CA ILE A 17 43.96 -22.14 -11.66
C ILE A 17 42.92 -22.49 -10.59
N THR A 18 43.30 -23.18 -9.51
CA THR A 18 42.34 -23.51 -8.43
C THR A 18 41.82 -22.28 -7.71
N VAL A 19 42.67 -21.27 -7.48
CA VAL A 19 42.25 -19.99 -6.87
C VAL A 19 41.34 -19.21 -7.82
N LEU A 20 41.66 -19.16 -9.11
CA LEU A 20 40.81 -18.51 -10.12
C LEU A 20 39.43 -19.16 -10.21
N ILE A 21 39.37 -20.50 -10.26
CA ILE A 21 38.10 -21.23 -10.26
C ILE A 21 37.33 -20.99 -8.96
N GLY A 22 38.02 -21.00 -7.81
CA GLY A 22 37.42 -20.71 -6.50
C GLY A 22 36.79 -19.31 -6.43
N MET A 23 37.49 -18.27 -6.89
CA MET A 23 36.95 -16.91 -6.95
C MET A 23 35.77 -16.80 -7.93
N TYR A 24 35.81 -17.52 -9.05
CA TYR A 24 34.74 -17.49 -10.04
C TYR A 24 33.45 -18.14 -9.49
N VAL A 25 33.57 -19.27 -8.79
CA VAL A 25 32.44 -19.93 -8.12
C VAL A 25 31.90 -19.08 -6.98
N ALA A 26 32.77 -18.48 -6.15
CA ALA A 26 32.33 -17.59 -5.08
C ALA A 26 31.59 -16.35 -5.61
N SER A 27 32.10 -15.72 -6.66
CA SER A 27 31.48 -14.53 -7.26
C SER A 27 30.13 -14.83 -7.90
N THR A 28 30.00 -15.96 -8.61
CA THR A 28 28.71 -16.38 -9.21
C THR A 28 27.65 -16.70 -8.17
N MET A 29 28.04 -17.25 -7.01
CA MET A 29 27.12 -17.47 -5.88
C MET A 29 26.65 -16.16 -5.24
N ILE A 30 27.51 -15.14 -5.15
CA ILE A 30 27.12 -13.83 -4.58
C ILE A 30 26.19 -13.09 -5.54
N LEU A 31 26.49 -13.10 -6.85
CA LEU A 31 25.68 -12.43 -7.88
C LEU A 31 24.28 -13.06 -8.02
N SER A 32 24.16 -14.39 -7.97
CA SER A 32 22.86 -15.07 -8.06
C SER A 32 21.93 -14.75 -6.88
N ARG A 33 22.48 -14.68 -5.65
CA ARG A 33 21.71 -14.27 -4.47
C ARG A 33 21.24 -12.81 -4.57
N GLY A 34 22.10 -11.91 -5.05
CA GLY A 34 21.74 -10.51 -5.26
C GLY A 34 20.56 -10.35 -6.23
N GLN A 35 20.59 -11.03 -7.37
CA GLN A 35 19.51 -10.96 -8.37
C GLN A 35 18.18 -11.54 -7.86
N ILE A 36 18.22 -12.62 -7.07
CA ILE A 36 17.02 -13.22 -6.48
C ILE A 36 16.38 -12.28 -5.45
N LEU A 37 17.17 -11.60 -4.61
CA LEU A 37 16.64 -10.63 -3.65
C LEU A 37 16.00 -9.43 -4.37
N THR A 38 16.66 -8.88 -5.39
CA THR A 38 16.12 -7.75 -6.18
C THR A 38 14.83 -8.14 -6.91
N GLY A 39 14.75 -9.36 -7.46
CA GLY A 39 13.53 -9.86 -8.10
C GLY A 39 12.35 -10.02 -7.13
N LYS A 40 12.60 -10.50 -5.90
CA LYS A 40 11.57 -10.61 -4.86
C LYS A 40 11.05 -9.25 -4.42
N GLN A 41 11.95 -8.32 -4.13
CA GLN A 41 11.58 -6.96 -3.70
C GLN A 41 10.78 -6.21 -4.77
N SER A 42 11.18 -6.34 -6.05
CA SER A 42 10.44 -5.74 -7.17
C SER A 42 9.02 -6.32 -7.29
N ARG A 43 8.89 -7.65 -7.19
CA ARG A 43 7.59 -8.33 -7.23
C ARG A 43 6.68 -7.91 -6.06
N GLU A 44 7.22 -7.86 -4.83
CA GLU A 44 6.44 -7.46 -3.65
C GLU A 44 5.99 -6.00 -3.75
N SER A 45 6.84 -5.10 -4.28
CA SER A 45 6.45 -3.71 -4.58
C SER A 45 5.31 -3.63 -5.59
N GLN A 46 5.36 -4.43 -6.66
CA GLN A 46 4.29 -4.47 -7.67
C GLN A 46 2.97 -5.00 -7.09
N LEU A 47 3.03 -6.02 -6.24
CA LEU A 47 1.85 -6.56 -5.56
C LEU A 47 1.26 -5.56 -4.56
N ALA A 48 2.10 -4.84 -3.81
CA ALA A 48 1.66 -3.78 -2.91
C ALA A 48 0.99 -2.64 -3.68
N GLU A 49 1.57 -2.20 -4.80
CA GLU A 49 0.95 -1.18 -5.64
C GLU A 49 -0.37 -1.64 -6.26
N SER A 50 -0.42 -2.87 -6.78
CA SER A 50 -1.65 -3.46 -7.32
C SER A 50 -2.74 -3.55 -6.26
N ALA A 51 -2.39 -3.87 -5.01
CA ALA A 51 -3.33 -3.90 -3.90
C ALA A 51 -3.86 -2.50 -3.58
N ALA A 52 -2.98 -1.50 -3.50
CA ALA A 52 -3.39 -0.11 -3.29
C ALA A 52 -4.36 0.38 -4.39
N ARG A 53 -4.06 0.07 -5.66
CA ARG A 53 -4.94 0.40 -6.80
C ARG A 53 -6.30 -0.28 -6.69
N SER A 54 -6.32 -1.57 -6.35
CA SER A 54 -7.56 -2.32 -6.16
C SER A 54 -8.41 -1.74 -5.01
N GLY A 55 -7.77 -1.26 -3.94
CA GLY A 55 -8.47 -0.59 -2.84
C GLY A 55 -9.10 0.73 -3.26
N ILE A 56 -8.41 1.53 -4.08
CA ILE A 56 -8.99 2.74 -4.68
C ILE A 56 -10.20 2.39 -5.56
N GLU A 57 -10.08 1.39 -6.44
CA GLU A 57 -11.19 0.94 -7.30
C GLU A 57 -12.39 0.47 -6.48
N TYR A 58 -12.16 -0.27 -5.39
CA TYR A 58 -13.21 -0.65 -4.43
C TYR A 58 -13.89 0.57 -3.81
N ALA A 59 -13.11 1.54 -3.31
CA ALA A 59 -13.65 2.76 -2.71
C ALA A 59 -14.46 3.58 -3.72
N LEU A 60 -14.00 3.70 -4.96
CA LEU A 60 -14.74 4.38 -6.01
C LEU A 60 -16.08 3.68 -6.30
N ALA A 61 -16.08 2.34 -6.44
CA ALA A 61 -17.30 1.57 -6.64
C ALA A 61 -18.33 1.79 -5.51
N ARG A 62 -17.87 1.83 -4.26
CA ARG A 62 -18.73 2.12 -3.09
C ARG A 62 -19.26 3.56 -3.12
N LEU A 63 -18.45 4.53 -3.55
CA LEU A 63 -18.86 5.92 -3.71
C LEU A 63 -19.85 6.15 -4.87
N GLU A 64 -19.80 5.33 -5.94
CA GLU A 64 -20.81 5.38 -7.01
C GLU A 64 -22.18 4.94 -6.49
N GLU A 65 -22.19 3.88 -5.67
CA GLU A 65 -23.40 3.32 -5.05
C GLU A 65 -23.96 4.26 -3.95
N ASN A 66 -23.09 4.75 -3.08
CA ASN A 66 -23.43 5.65 -1.98
C ASN A 66 -22.40 6.80 -1.87
N VAL A 67 -22.81 8.01 -2.23
CA VAL A 67 -21.96 9.21 -2.18
C VAL A 67 -21.53 9.63 -0.77
N GLU A 68 -22.22 9.14 0.26
CA GLU A 68 -21.88 9.39 1.67
C GLU A 68 -20.98 8.31 2.27
N TRP A 69 -20.62 7.28 1.49
CA TRP A 69 -19.83 6.16 1.98
C TRP A 69 -18.48 6.63 2.52
N ARG A 70 -18.12 6.05 3.66
CA ARG A 70 -16.88 6.35 4.38
C ARG A 70 -16.31 5.13 5.08
N GLY A 71 -16.61 3.91 4.60
CA GLY A 71 -16.14 2.65 5.21
C GLY A 71 -16.98 2.20 6.42
N ASP A 72 -18.28 2.47 6.40
CA ASP A 72 -19.23 2.26 7.50
C ASP A 72 -20.10 1.00 7.35
N GLY A 73 -19.66 0.02 6.53
CA GLY A 73 -20.35 -1.27 6.38
C GLY A 73 -20.39 -2.15 7.65
N ASN A 74 -19.49 -1.92 8.61
CA ASN A 74 -19.47 -2.55 9.95
C ASN A 74 -19.55 -4.08 9.95
N GLY A 75 -18.77 -4.71 9.07
CA GLY A 75 -18.62 -6.16 8.96
C GLY A 75 -17.94 -6.59 7.66
N VAL A 76 -18.08 -7.87 7.33
CA VAL A 76 -17.60 -8.41 6.05
C VAL A 76 -18.56 -7.97 4.95
N VAL A 77 -18.08 -7.12 4.04
CA VAL A 77 -18.88 -6.57 2.93
C VAL A 77 -18.70 -7.40 1.67
N VAL A 78 -17.48 -7.90 1.43
CA VAL A 78 -17.18 -8.80 0.31
C VAL A 78 -16.55 -10.06 0.86
N ASP A 79 -17.09 -11.22 0.51
CA ASP A 79 -16.50 -12.52 0.83
C ASP A 79 -16.46 -13.41 -0.42
N SER A 80 -15.38 -13.27 -1.18
CA SER A 80 -15.13 -14.06 -2.38
C SER A 80 -13.78 -14.78 -2.31
N PRO A 81 -13.56 -15.85 -3.08
CA PRO A 81 -12.31 -16.61 -3.02
C PRO A 81 -11.05 -15.76 -3.31
N GLY A 82 -11.15 -14.76 -4.17
CA GLY A 82 -10.04 -13.89 -4.57
C GLY A 82 -9.96 -12.55 -3.82
N LEU A 83 -11.04 -12.14 -3.16
CA LEU A 83 -11.14 -10.87 -2.46
C LEU A 83 -12.07 -10.99 -1.25
N THR A 84 -11.56 -10.64 -0.08
CA THR A 84 -12.37 -10.41 1.12
C THR A 84 -12.21 -8.94 1.52
N VAL A 85 -13.31 -8.23 1.78
CA VAL A 85 -13.28 -6.86 2.29
C VAL A 85 -14.07 -6.77 3.57
N VAL A 86 -13.45 -6.19 4.59
CA VAL A 86 -14.06 -5.89 5.88
C VAL A 86 -14.05 -4.38 6.06
N GLU A 87 -15.19 -3.83 6.46
CA GLU A 87 -15.37 -2.42 6.82
C GLU A 87 -15.75 -2.34 8.29
N ASP A 88 -15.20 -1.39 9.03
CA ASP A 88 -15.51 -1.20 10.45
C ASP A 88 -15.27 0.25 10.84
N ASN A 89 -16.36 0.97 11.14
CA ASN A 89 -16.39 2.36 11.60
C ASN A 89 -15.42 3.30 10.85
N GLY A 90 -15.30 3.15 9.54
CA GLY A 90 -14.46 4.00 8.69
C GLY A 90 -13.05 3.50 8.43
N ASN A 91 -12.67 2.35 8.98
CA ASN A 91 -11.52 1.61 8.50
C ASN A 91 -11.97 0.50 7.54
N VAL A 92 -11.24 0.38 6.43
CA VAL A 92 -11.49 -0.63 5.41
C VAL A 92 -10.23 -1.44 5.21
N VAL A 93 -10.37 -2.76 5.23
CA VAL A 93 -9.28 -3.69 5.00
C VAL A 93 -9.72 -4.72 3.98
N GLY A 94 -9.02 -4.72 2.84
CA GLY A 94 -9.20 -5.71 1.79
C GLY A 94 -8.05 -6.70 1.76
N LEU A 95 -8.38 -7.98 1.63
CA LEU A 95 -7.45 -9.09 1.46
C LEU A 95 -7.61 -9.63 0.05
N ILE A 96 -6.57 -9.48 -0.76
CA ILE A 96 -6.50 -10.01 -2.13
C ILE A 96 -5.69 -11.31 -2.09
N ARG A 97 -6.28 -12.38 -2.61
CA ARG A 97 -5.65 -13.70 -2.69
C ARG A 97 -5.30 -14.01 -4.14
N GLY A 98 -4.00 -14.10 -4.41
CA GLY A 98 -3.47 -14.55 -5.68
C GLY A 98 -3.76 -16.04 -5.90
N THR A 99 -3.82 -16.44 -7.17
CA THR A 99 -4.01 -17.84 -7.56
C THR A 99 -2.82 -18.74 -7.19
N ASP A 100 -1.68 -18.15 -6.90
CA ASP A 100 -0.46 -18.81 -6.43
C ASP A 100 -0.36 -18.89 -4.89
N GLY A 101 -1.43 -18.51 -4.18
CA GLY A 101 -1.47 -18.47 -2.73
C GLY A 101 -0.84 -17.22 -2.11
N SER A 102 -0.30 -16.29 -2.91
CA SER A 102 0.19 -15.02 -2.37
C SER A 102 -0.95 -14.16 -1.84
N GLN A 103 -0.74 -13.49 -0.71
CA GLN A 103 -1.69 -12.52 -0.17
C GLN A 103 -1.12 -11.12 -0.21
N SER A 104 -1.96 -10.18 -0.64
CA SER A 104 -1.73 -8.75 -0.50
C SER A 104 -2.93 -8.11 0.19
N GLN A 105 -2.68 -7.00 0.86
CA GLN A 105 -3.68 -6.29 1.64
C GLN A 105 -3.78 -4.86 1.14
N PHE A 106 -4.98 -4.32 1.07
CA PHE A 106 -5.18 -2.88 0.97
C PHE A 106 -5.91 -2.34 2.19
N ARG A 107 -5.60 -1.11 2.58
CA ARG A 107 -6.13 -0.47 3.77
C ARG A 107 -6.50 0.98 3.46
N ILE A 108 -7.71 1.37 3.84
CA ILE A 108 -8.22 2.73 3.70
C ILE A 108 -8.73 3.16 5.07
N ARG A 109 -8.45 4.40 5.42
CA ARG A 109 -8.80 4.97 6.71
C ARG A 109 -9.55 6.27 6.50
N PHE A 110 -10.80 6.33 6.92
CA PHE A 110 -11.57 7.56 7.12
C PHE A 110 -11.66 7.93 8.61
N ASN A 111 -11.51 6.94 9.48
CA ASN A 111 -11.67 7.10 10.93
C ASN A 111 -10.51 7.90 11.56
N PHE A 112 -10.81 8.79 12.49
CA PHE A 112 -9.83 9.66 13.15
C PHE A 112 -9.14 9.01 14.35
N GLN A 113 -9.63 7.87 14.82
CA GLN A 113 -9.14 7.12 15.98
C GLN A 113 -9.04 8.02 17.23
N ASP A 114 -10.01 8.91 17.40
CA ASP A 114 -10.08 9.92 18.46
C ASP A 114 -11.22 9.66 19.46
N GLY A 115 -11.83 8.48 19.41
CA GLY A 115 -12.83 8.00 20.35
C GLY A 115 -14.27 8.26 19.91
N ALA A 116 -15.22 7.69 20.68
CA ALA A 116 -16.64 7.89 20.42
C ALA A 116 -17.03 9.38 20.54
N ALA A 117 -17.64 9.92 19.48
CA ALA A 117 -17.95 11.34 19.28
C ALA A 117 -16.74 12.24 18.94
N GLY A 118 -15.71 11.66 18.33
CA GLY A 118 -14.60 12.37 17.71
C GLY A 118 -14.97 13.30 16.56
N GLY A 119 -13.97 13.95 15.99
CA GLY A 119 -14.10 14.98 14.94
C GLY A 119 -14.66 14.47 13.60
N ASP A 120 -14.63 13.15 13.38
CA ASP A 120 -15.22 12.48 12.21
C ASP A 120 -16.64 11.95 12.45
N GLY A 121 -17.12 12.00 13.70
CA GLY A 121 -18.41 11.49 14.12
C GLY A 121 -18.55 9.96 13.99
N LEU A 122 -17.45 9.22 14.03
CA LEU A 122 -17.42 7.75 14.03
C LEU A 122 -16.99 7.22 15.41
N GLU A 123 -17.32 5.97 15.72
CA GLU A 123 -16.68 5.27 16.85
C GLU A 123 -15.33 4.72 16.39
N ASP A 124 -14.41 4.47 17.33
CA ASP A 124 -13.15 3.82 16.96
C ASP A 124 -13.41 2.39 16.44
N PRO A 125 -12.67 1.94 15.42
CA PRO A 125 -12.77 0.58 14.91
C PRO A 125 -12.31 -0.43 15.96
N GLY A 126 -12.77 -1.67 15.84
CA GLY A 126 -12.28 -2.76 16.65
C GLY A 126 -10.77 -2.96 16.47
N SER A 127 -10.11 -3.55 17.47
CA SER A 127 -8.64 -3.72 17.47
C SER A 127 -8.09 -4.52 16.28
N ALA A 128 -8.93 -5.36 15.64
CA ALA A 128 -8.56 -6.12 14.45
C ALA A 128 -8.62 -5.31 13.15
N MET A 129 -9.19 -4.10 13.20
CA MET A 129 -9.39 -3.16 12.10
C MET A 129 -8.64 -1.84 12.28
N ALA A 130 -8.22 -1.53 13.52
CA ALA A 130 -7.33 -0.42 13.80
C ALA A 130 -5.95 -0.63 13.14
N PHE A 131 -5.39 0.44 12.57
CA PHE A 131 -4.03 0.46 12.08
C PHE A 131 -3.40 1.83 12.13
N ASP A 132 -2.09 1.79 12.32
CA ASP A 132 -1.19 2.92 12.43
C ASP A 132 -0.85 3.46 11.02
N SER A 133 -1.51 4.54 10.63
CA SER A 133 -1.19 5.27 9.40
C SER A 133 -1.43 6.76 9.58
N PRO A 134 -0.48 7.63 9.19
CA PRO A 134 -0.68 9.08 9.26
C PRO A 134 -1.66 9.60 8.21
N HIS A 135 -1.99 8.79 7.21
CA HIS A 135 -2.84 9.21 6.09
C HIS A 135 -4.30 8.88 6.36
N VAL A 136 -5.16 9.90 6.19
CA VAL A 136 -6.61 9.80 6.40
C VAL A 136 -7.31 10.26 5.12
N SER A 137 -8.28 9.46 4.68
CA SER A 137 -9.20 9.74 3.58
C SER A 137 -10.36 10.59 4.08
N VAL A 138 -10.86 11.47 3.23
CA VAL A 138 -11.96 12.39 3.59
C VAL A 138 -12.95 12.45 2.44
N ASN A 139 -14.19 12.07 2.73
CA ASN A 139 -15.30 12.24 1.81
C ASN A 139 -15.93 13.63 1.99
N ASN A 140 -15.80 14.47 0.97
CA ASN A 140 -16.37 15.81 0.92
C ASN A 140 -17.29 15.99 -0.30
N LEU A 141 -17.87 14.89 -0.82
CA LEU A 141 -18.66 14.89 -2.06
C LEU A 141 -19.97 15.66 -1.94
N ILE A 142 -20.63 15.59 -0.78
CA ILE A 142 -21.94 16.25 -0.56
C ILE A 142 -21.82 17.68 -0.03
N ASN A 143 -20.61 18.08 0.37
CA ASN A 143 -20.37 19.39 0.95
C ASN A 143 -19.95 20.41 -0.11
N MET A 144 -20.47 21.63 0.04
CA MET A 144 -20.20 22.76 -0.87
C MET A 144 -19.09 23.69 -0.36
N VAL A 145 -18.34 23.25 0.66
CA VAL A 145 -17.24 24.00 1.27
C VAL A 145 -15.99 23.12 1.30
N GLU A 146 -14.81 23.74 1.24
CA GLU A 146 -13.54 23.05 1.45
C GLU A 146 -13.45 22.54 2.89
N VAL A 147 -12.91 21.32 3.06
CA VAL A 147 -12.66 20.73 4.39
C VAL A 147 -11.17 20.42 4.55
N PRO A 148 -10.62 20.47 5.78
CA PRO A 148 -9.24 20.07 6.01
C PRO A 148 -9.00 18.61 5.61
N LEU A 149 -7.81 18.32 5.06
CA LEU A 149 -7.30 16.95 4.92
C LEU A 149 -6.46 16.63 6.16
N PRO A 150 -7.02 15.93 7.17
CA PRO A 150 -6.37 15.70 8.45
C PRO A 150 -5.23 14.69 8.33
N MET A 151 -4.32 14.74 9.30
CA MET A 151 -3.27 13.75 9.48
C MET A 151 -3.42 13.06 10.84
N GLY A 152 -3.12 11.76 10.88
CA GLY A 152 -3.02 10.98 12.10
C GLY A 152 -1.68 11.22 12.79
N ASP A 153 -1.52 12.37 13.45
CA ASP A 153 -0.28 12.83 14.09
C ASP A 153 -0.28 12.72 15.63
N GLY A 154 -1.41 12.33 16.21
CA GLY A 154 -1.61 12.11 17.63
C GLY A 154 -1.13 10.74 18.11
N ALA A 155 -1.40 10.45 19.39
CA ALA A 155 -1.09 9.16 19.99
C ALA A 155 -1.92 8.05 19.32
N GLY A 156 -1.29 6.91 18.99
CA GLY A 156 -1.96 5.85 18.24
C GLY A 156 -2.42 6.30 16.85
N TYR A 157 -1.75 7.29 16.27
CA TYR A 157 -2.13 7.91 14.99
C TYR A 157 -3.52 8.54 15.01
N SER A 158 -4.04 8.95 16.18
CA SER A 158 -5.26 9.75 16.26
C SER A 158 -5.07 11.09 15.51
N VAL A 159 -6.14 11.70 15.01
CA VAL A 159 -6.05 13.05 14.44
C VAL A 159 -5.97 14.08 15.57
N ALA A 160 -4.84 14.81 15.69
CA ALA A 160 -4.64 15.80 16.75
C ALA A 160 -4.81 17.26 16.28
N GLY A 161 -5.26 17.46 15.03
CA GLY A 161 -5.62 18.77 14.46
C GLY A 161 -4.68 19.27 13.36
N THR A 162 -3.63 18.54 13.01
CA THR A 162 -2.79 18.86 11.85
C THR A 162 -3.47 18.47 10.54
N SER A 163 -3.33 19.31 9.52
CA SER A 163 -3.82 19.04 8.17
C SER A 163 -2.70 19.14 7.13
N SER A 164 -2.63 18.19 6.19
CA SER A 164 -1.68 18.20 5.07
C SER A 164 -2.13 19.09 3.90
N GLY A 165 -3.39 19.52 3.92
CA GLY A 165 -4.00 20.32 2.86
C GLY A 165 -5.51 20.46 3.07
N VAL A 166 -6.22 20.70 1.96
CA VAL A 166 -7.69 20.82 1.95
C VAL A 166 -8.27 19.92 0.86
N VAL A 167 -9.46 19.39 1.12
CA VAL A 167 -10.29 18.68 0.15
C VAL A 167 -11.30 19.67 -0.43
N PRO A 168 -11.29 19.91 -1.76
CA PRO A 168 -12.23 20.82 -2.40
C PRO A 168 -13.70 20.42 -2.18
N PRO A 169 -14.66 21.36 -2.37
CA PRO A 169 -16.08 21.02 -2.38
C PRO A 169 -16.41 20.04 -3.51
N GLY A 170 -17.33 19.10 -3.24
CA GLY A 170 -17.73 18.10 -4.21
C GLY A 170 -16.63 17.11 -4.59
N ALA A 171 -15.65 16.89 -3.72
CA ALA A 171 -14.52 15.99 -3.95
C ALA A 171 -14.33 15.01 -2.79
N VAL A 172 -13.62 13.92 -3.03
CA VAL A 172 -13.16 12.98 -2.01
C VAL A 172 -11.64 12.84 -2.14
N ALA A 173 -10.94 12.93 -1.01
CA ALA A 173 -9.55 12.54 -0.91
C ALA A 173 -9.50 11.09 -0.46
N LEU A 174 -9.01 10.19 -1.33
CA LEU A 174 -8.81 8.78 -1.01
C LEU A 174 -7.33 8.52 -0.85
N VAL A 175 -6.98 7.91 0.28
CA VAL A 175 -5.65 7.37 0.52
C VAL A 175 -5.76 5.89 0.80
N CYS A 176 -5.13 5.09 -0.06
CA CYS A 176 -5.08 3.66 0.08
C CYS A 176 -3.64 3.20 0.26
N GLU A 177 -3.41 2.44 1.32
CA GLU A 177 -2.15 1.73 1.53
C GLU A 177 -2.29 0.29 1.05
N GLY A 178 -1.43 -0.12 0.12
CA GLY A 178 -1.23 -1.51 -0.24
C GLY A 178 -0.01 -2.09 0.48
N ARG A 179 -0.15 -3.31 0.97
CA ARG A 179 0.82 -3.98 1.84
C ARG A 179 1.01 -5.43 1.43
N VAL A 180 2.26 -5.87 1.45
CA VAL A 180 2.64 -7.27 1.22
C VAL A 180 3.60 -7.71 2.31
N SER A 181 3.32 -8.87 2.88
CA SER A 181 4.19 -9.49 3.88
C SER A 181 3.88 -10.99 3.99
N PRO A 182 4.89 -11.84 4.26
CA PRO A 182 4.69 -13.25 4.59
C PRO A 182 3.71 -13.52 5.74
N GLY A 183 3.55 -12.56 6.68
CA GLY A 183 2.62 -12.77 7.80
C GLY A 183 1.14 -12.57 7.44
N LEU A 184 0.84 -12.04 6.25
CA LEU A 184 -0.53 -11.89 5.76
C LEU A 184 -1.22 -13.22 5.48
N ASP A 185 -0.48 -14.33 5.33
CA ASP A 185 -1.07 -15.66 5.08
C ASP A 185 -2.06 -16.10 6.18
N SER A 186 -1.92 -15.54 7.38
CA SER A 186 -2.82 -15.77 8.52
C SER A 186 -4.05 -14.85 8.56
N ALA A 187 -4.13 -13.85 7.67
CA ALA A 187 -5.21 -12.89 7.63
C ALA A 187 -6.50 -13.53 7.09
N GLY A 188 -7.62 -13.11 7.67
CA GLY A 188 -8.95 -13.59 7.27
C GLY A 188 -10.05 -12.66 7.74
N PRO A 189 -11.32 -12.96 7.44
CA PRO A 189 -12.44 -12.06 7.75
C PRO A 189 -12.55 -11.67 9.24
N ALA A 190 -12.17 -12.58 10.16
CA ALA A 190 -12.20 -12.34 11.61
C ALA A 190 -10.98 -11.58 12.14
N ASN A 191 -9.88 -11.56 11.39
CA ASN A 191 -8.67 -10.81 11.71
C ASN A 191 -8.04 -10.31 10.40
N PRO A 192 -8.67 -9.30 9.77
CA PRO A 192 -8.29 -8.88 8.42
C PRO A 192 -7.00 -8.06 8.44
N ASN A 193 -6.62 -7.48 9.58
CA ASN A 193 -5.37 -6.75 9.74
C ASN A 193 -4.52 -7.29 10.90
N PRO A 194 -3.88 -8.46 10.73
CA PRO A 194 -3.00 -9.01 11.76
C PRO A 194 -1.80 -8.09 12.02
N SER A 195 -1.36 -8.05 13.28
CA SER A 195 -0.04 -7.52 13.63
C SER A 195 1.03 -8.36 12.94
N LEU A 196 1.92 -7.72 12.19
CA LEU A 196 2.98 -8.42 11.49
C LEU A 196 4.33 -8.05 12.07
N ASP A 197 5.12 -9.06 12.41
CA ASP A 197 6.49 -8.88 12.91
C ASP A 197 7.41 -8.21 11.87
N ARG A 198 7.05 -8.30 10.59
CA ARG A 198 7.73 -7.63 9.49
C ARG A 198 6.75 -7.25 8.39
N VAL A 199 6.89 -6.05 7.84
CA VAL A 199 6.26 -5.65 6.58
C VAL A 199 7.33 -5.64 5.50
N THR A 200 7.14 -6.39 4.41
CA THR A 200 8.17 -6.50 3.37
C THR A 200 8.03 -5.43 2.30
N SER A 201 6.80 -5.01 1.98
CA SER A 201 6.56 -3.87 1.10
C SER A 201 5.26 -3.15 1.44
N THR A 202 5.32 -1.81 1.38
CA THR A 202 4.17 -0.92 1.53
C THR A 202 4.19 0.13 0.41
N ARG A 203 3.02 0.41 -0.17
CA ARG A 203 2.81 1.42 -1.21
C ARG A 203 1.58 2.23 -0.84
N VAL A 204 1.69 3.55 -0.79
CA VAL A 204 0.56 4.44 -0.52
C VAL A 204 0.21 5.19 -1.80
N ILE A 205 -1.07 5.16 -2.16
CA ILE A 205 -1.64 5.93 -3.27
C ILE A 205 -2.63 6.91 -2.68
N GLU A 206 -2.40 8.20 -2.94
CA GLU A 206 -3.31 9.30 -2.60
C GLU A 206 -3.85 9.93 -3.89
N GLY A 207 -5.17 10.15 -3.94
CA GLY A 207 -5.85 10.75 -5.08
C GLY A 207 -7.08 11.55 -4.67
N PHE A 208 -7.39 12.58 -5.45
CA PHE A 208 -8.62 13.36 -5.33
C PHE A 208 -9.59 12.97 -6.45
N TYR A 209 -10.83 12.65 -6.09
CA TYR A 209 -11.86 12.20 -7.01
C TYR A 209 -13.11 13.09 -6.89
N ARG A 210 -13.84 13.26 -7.99
CA ARG A 210 -15.09 14.02 -8.03
C ARG A 210 -16.13 13.22 -8.81
N VAL A 211 -17.39 13.32 -8.41
CA VAL A 211 -18.51 12.78 -9.19
C VAL A 211 -18.82 13.76 -10.32
N LYS A 212 -18.84 13.30 -11.56
CA LYS A 212 -19.29 14.09 -12.71
C LYS A 212 -20.59 13.49 -13.23
N GLU A 213 -21.71 14.20 -13.07
CA GLU A 213 -22.95 13.80 -13.74
C GLU A 213 -22.83 14.10 -15.25
N VAL A 214 -22.87 13.06 -16.08
CA VAL A 214 -23.04 13.19 -17.53
C VAL A 214 -24.37 12.54 -17.87
N PHE A 215 -25.42 13.36 -18.04
CA PHE A 215 -26.72 12.96 -18.60
C PHE A 215 -27.31 11.64 -18.08
N GLY A 216 -27.57 11.56 -16.78
CA GLY A 216 -28.43 10.51 -16.21
C GLY A 216 -27.76 9.15 -15.94
N ASP A 217 -26.51 8.96 -16.31
CA ASP A 217 -25.68 7.86 -15.81
C ASP A 217 -24.67 8.41 -14.78
N LYS A 218 -24.67 7.83 -13.58
CA LYS A 218 -23.64 8.10 -12.57
C LYS A 218 -22.38 7.33 -12.95
N ILE A 219 -21.36 8.04 -13.42
CA ILE A 219 -20.04 7.47 -13.68
C ILE A 219 -19.06 8.23 -12.77
N VAL A 220 -18.43 7.53 -11.83
CA VAL A 220 -17.28 8.05 -11.09
C VAL A 220 -16.04 7.74 -11.90
N GLU A 221 -15.74 8.62 -12.85
CA GLU A 221 -14.44 8.58 -13.49
C GLU A 221 -13.36 9.02 -12.48
N PRO A 222 -12.15 8.42 -12.53
CA PRO A 222 -11.00 9.08 -11.93
C PRO A 222 -10.95 10.49 -12.51
N ALA A 223 -10.94 11.51 -11.66
CA ALA A 223 -10.86 12.91 -12.07
C ALA A 223 -9.45 13.22 -12.63
N VAL A 224 -9.09 12.57 -13.73
CA VAL A 224 -7.98 12.93 -14.61
C VAL A 224 -8.43 14.06 -15.57
N SER A 225 -9.75 14.24 -15.75
CA SER A 225 -10.29 15.31 -16.58
C SER A 225 -10.86 16.44 -15.74
N MET A 226 -10.08 17.52 -15.63
CA MET A 226 -10.43 18.85 -15.11
C MET A 226 -10.18 19.15 -13.62
N ALA A 227 -8.96 18.93 -13.18
CA ALA A 227 -8.23 19.96 -12.45
C ALA A 227 -6.80 20.02 -13.03
N LYS A 228 -6.38 21.18 -13.54
CA LYS A 228 -4.94 21.43 -13.69
C LYS A 228 -4.32 21.18 -12.30
N ASN A 229 -3.46 20.16 -12.17
CA ASN A 229 -2.80 19.68 -10.94
C ASN A 229 -3.42 18.46 -10.23
N THR A 230 -3.76 17.39 -10.94
CA THR A 230 -3.82 16.07 -10.27
C THR A 230 -2.39 15.58 -10.02
N SER A 231 -1.88 15.73 -8.80
CA SER A 231 -0.63 15.13 -8.36
C SER A 231 -0.95 13.79 -7.69
N VAL A 232 -0.82 12.67 -8.43
CA VAL A 232 -0.79 11.35 -7.80
C VAL A 232 0.55 11.24 -7.07
N LYS A 233 0.52 11.36 -5.73
CA LYS A 233 1.72 11.19 -4.92
C LYS A 233 1.88 9.71 -4.61
N LEU A 234 2.94 9.12 -5.16
CA LEU A 234 3.37 7.76 -4.80
C LEU A 234 4.40 7.91 -3.68
N TYR A 235 4.08 7.42 -2.49
CA TYR A 235 5.03 7.36 -1.39
C TYR A 235 5.77 6.02 -1.42
N ASP A 236 7.08 6.06 -1.65
CA ASP A 236 7.95 4.89 -1.54
C ASP A 236 8.39 4.74 -0.09
N GLY A 237 7.71 3.88 0.67
CA GLY A 237 8.25 3.07 1.77
C GLY A 237 8.99 3.71 2.95
N ASP A 238 9.20 5.03 3.00
CA ASP A 238 9.75 5.75 4.14
C ASP A 238 8.94 7.03 4.33
N ALA A 239 8.23 7.14 5.45
CA ALA A 239 7.17 8.11 5.73
C ALA A 239 7.69 9.56 5.92
N SER A 240 8.78 9.95 5.25
CA SER A 240 9.47 11.21 5.47
C SER A 240 9.69 12.07 4.23
N SER A 241 9.31 11.63 3.00
CA SER A 241 9.45 12.49 1.81
C SER A 241 8.55 12.12 0.63
N PRO A 242 7.72 13.04 0.09
CA PRO A 242 6.97 12.81 -1.13
C PRO A 242 7.88 12.92 -2.37
N ALA A 243 8.00 11.85 -3.15
CA ALA A 243 8.43 11.95 -4.54
C ALA A 243 7.20 12.34 -5.38
N MET A 244 7.13 13.60 -5.82
CA MET A 244 6.14 14.01 -6.82
C MET A 244 6.47 13.36 -8.16
N LEU A 245 5.68 12.36 -8.58
CA LEU A 245 5.59 12.01 -9.99
C LEU A 245 4.53 12.90 -10.62
N VAL A 246 4.97 13.87 -11.42
CA VAL A 246 4.11 14.58 -12.35
C VAL A 246 3.87 13.65 -13.54
N LEU A 247 2.63 13.19 -13.71
CA LEU A 247 2.16 12.60 -14.98
C LEU A 247 1.53 13.71 -15.83
#